data_AF-A0A1T4PRV3-F1
#
_entry.id   AF-A0A1T4PRV3-F1
#
_cell.length_a   1.000
_cell.length_b   1.000
_cell.length_c   1.000
_cell.angle_alpha   90.00
_cell.angle_beta   90.00
_cell.angle_gamma   90.00
#
_symmetry.space_group_name_H-M   'P 1'
#
loop_
_entity.id
_entity.type
_entity.pdbx_description
1 polymer ?
#
loop_
_entity_poly.entity_id
_entity_poly.type
_entity_poly.pdbx_seq_one_letter_code
_entity_poly.pdbx_strand_id
1 'polypeptide(L)'
;MTNNIPKLCGGTFLTLLLQAVKPHNRSHVTIKGEKVRLSNTNVLRALIQVFDPTSYLPDDKSFNTMTSKYKNCNKIGDANFRYDDSTVISAFNQEVLENYNSPLVRMTEFAETYLNIETPAKYAWLVRAILELLSEDTTITDDAFFYIGDNRSASTKKQLISTSDISLEPFLLGVWHFIIMNRPDNIVGKSTVARWHAAPSNPNAQRDFTSEIGKGYRCDLNVSRLTEIPDLEDNIEQPEVEIIEPEIINRKHESKDGANPSNNQSQNQPVNIFNQFGNGNTQIGSVGTFINK
;
A
#
# COMPACT_ATOMS: atom_id res chain seq x y z
N MET A 1 -8.66 5.95 38.21
CA MET A 1 -8.33 6.74 37.01
C MET A 1 -7.59 5.80 36.08
N THR A 2 -8.18 5.37 34.97
CA THR A 2 -7.47 4.52 34.00
C THR A 2 -6.40 5.39 33.35
N ASN A 3 -5.13 5.08 33.60
CA ASN A 3 -4.01 5.74 32.93
C ASN A 3 -4.18 5.53 31.43
N ASN A 4 -4.61 6.59 30.74
CA ASN A 4 -4.99 6.52 29.35
C ASN A 4 -3.75 6.66 28.47
N ILE A 5 -2.96 5.58 28.45
CA ILE A 5 -1.69 5.47 27.73
C ILE A 5 -1.95 5.73 26.24
N PRO A 6 -1.24 6.68 25.61
CA PRO A 6 -1.23 6.87 24.16
C PRO A 6 -1.00 5.54 23.42
N LYS A 7 -1.69 5.34 22.30
CA LYS A 7 -1.61 4.11 21.51
C LYS A 7 -1.29 4.40 20.07
N LEU A 8 -0.26 3.74 19.55
CA LEU A 8 -0.07 3.63 18.11
C LEU A 8 -1.04 2.59 17.55
N CYS A 9 -1.92 3.02 16.66
CA CYS A 9 -2.70 2.18 15.77
C CYS A 9 -2.89 2.90 14.42
N GLY A 10 -3.62 2.26 13.52
CA GLY A 10 -3.96 2.80 12.22
C GLY A 10 -4.58 4.21 12.24
N GLY A 11 -5.59 4.42 13.09
CA GLY A 11 -6.32 5.67 13.16
C GLY A 11 -5.51 6.82 13.75
N THR A 12 -4.65 6.56 14.74
CA THR A 12 -3.72 7.57 15.27
C THR A 12 -2.66 7.91 14.25
N PHE A 13 -2.13 6.90 13.54
CA PHE A 13 -1.15 7.11 12.46
C PHE A 13 -1.74 7.96 11.32
N LEU A 14 -2.93 7.59 10.82
CA LEU A 14 -3.65 8.39 9.82
C LEU A 14 -3.92 9.82 10.33
N THR A 15 -4.30 9.98 11.59
CA THR A 15 -4.54 11.31 12.17
C THR A 15 -3.28 12.19 12.10
N LEU A 16 -2.10 11.65 12.43
CA LEU A 16 -0.83 12.37 12.34
C LEU A 16 -0.46 12.68 10.88
N LEU A 17 -0.60 11.70 9.97
CA LEU A 17 -0.38 11.90 8.54
C LEU A 17 -1.21 13.07 8.00
N LEU A 18 -2.50 13.14 8.36
CA LEU A 18 -3.41 14.20 7.90
C LEU A 18 -3.00 15.61 8.34
N GLN A 19 -2.25 15.77 9.44
CA GLN A 19 -1.71 17.08 9.85
C GLN A 19 -0.46 17.50 9.07
N ALA A 20 0.18 16.53 8.40
CA ALA A 20 1.35 16.70 7.56
C ALA A 20 1.01 16.70 6.06
N VAL A 21 -0.26 16.55 5.68
CA VAL A 21 -0.73 16.64 4.30
C VAL A 21 -0.48 18.04 3.71
N LYS A 22 -0.29 18.11 2.38
CA LYS A 22 -0.13 19.38 1.64
C LYS A 22 -1.28 20.36 1.94
N PRO A 23 -1.00 21.68 2.01
CA PRO A 23 -2.03 22.67 2.27
C PRO A 23 -3.15 22.62 1.21
N HIS A 24 -4.37 22.91 1.66
CA HIS A 24 -5.61 22.76 0.86
C HIS A 24 -5.75 23.79 -0.28
N ASN A 25 -4.75 24.66 -0.51
CA ASN A 25 -4.74 25.56 -1.67
C ASN A 25 -4.66 24.79 -2.99
N ARG A 26 -4.26 23.51 -2.96
CA ARG A 26 -4.42 22.54 -4.03
C ARG A 26 -5.53 21.56 -3.65
N SER A 27 -6.75 21.85 -4.10
CA SER A 27 -7.90 20.93 -3.92
C SER A 27 -7.72 19.62 -4.68
N HIS A 28 -6.77 19.56 -5.62
CA HIS A 28 -6.41 18.38 -6.40
C HIS A 28 -4.89 18.15 -6.40
N VAL A 29 -4.49 16.88 -6.42
CA VAL A 29 -3.15 16.38 -6.70
C VAL A 29 -3.19 15.61 -8.02
N THR A 30 -2.13 15.66 -8.81
CA THR A 30 -2.07 14.90 -10.07
C THR A 30 -1.44 13.54 -9.80
N ILE A 31 -2.17 12.46 -10.06
CA ILE A 31 -1.68 11.08 -9.98
C ILE A 31 -1.78 10.49 -11.38
N LYS A 32 -0.66 10.07 -11.97
CA LYS A 32 -0.61 9.47 -13.32
C LYS A 32 -1.35 10.30 -14.40
N GLY A 33 -1.25 11.63 -14.32
CA GLY A 33 -1.91 12.56 -15.24
C GLY A 33 -3.35 12.94 -14.87
N GLU A 34 -3.96 12.29 -13.88
CA GLU A 34 -5.32 12.57 -13.43
C GLU A 34 -5.36 13.46 -12.19
N LYS A 35 -6.28 14.44 -12.16
CA LYS A 35 -6.48 15.33 -11.02
C LYS A 35 -7.36 14.65 -9.95
N VAL A 36 -6.74 14.10 -8.93
CA VAL A 36 -7.41 13.48 -7.78
C VAL A 36 -7.62 14.50 -6.67
N ARG A 37 -8.81 14.55 -6.07
CA ARG A 37 -9.10 15.49 -4.97
C ARG A 37 -8.24 15.18 -3.74
N LEU A 38 -7.62 16.19 -3.11
CA LEU A 38 -6.92 15.99 -1.84
C LEU A 38 -7.95 15.88 -0.70
N SER A 39 -8.19 14.66 -0.22
CA SER A 39 -9.19 14.36 0.81
C SER A 39 -8.71 13.27 1.76
N ASN A 40 -9.25 13.26 2.99
CA ASN A 40 -8.93 12.20 3.98
C ASN A 40 -9.14 10.79 3.40
N THR A 41 -10.17 10.65 2.57
CA THR A 41 -10.54 9.41 1.88
C THR A 41 -9.46 8.98 0.91
N ASN A 42 -8.95 9.89 0.08
CA ASN A 42 -7.86 9.59 -0.85
C ASN A 42 -6.53 9.33 -0.14
N VAL A 43 -6.25 10.03 0.97
CA VAL A 43 -5.06 9.76 1.79
C VAL A 43 -5.13 8.35 2.37
N LEU A 44 -6.25 7.94 2.97
CA LEU A 44 -6.40 6.58 3.49
C LEU A 44 -6.35 5.55 2.36
N ARG A 45 -7.00 5.81 1.22
CA ARG A 45 -6.97 4.93 0.04
C ARG A 45 -5.55 4.66 -0.42
N ALA A 46 -4.77 5.72 -0.63
CA ALA A 46 -3.38 5.58 -1.06
C ALA A 46 -2.51 4.89 -0.01
N LEU A 47 -2.74 5.16 1.28
CA LEU A 47 -2.04 4.45 2.37
C LEU A 47 -2.36 2.95 2.37
N ILE A 48 -3.62 2.57 2.14
CA ILE A 48 -3.99 1.14 1.98
C ILE A 48 -3.31 0.55 0.75
N GLN A 49 -3.17 1.28 -0.35
CA GLN A 49 -2.50 0.81 -1.56
C GLN A 49 -0.99 0.59 -1.38
N VAL A 50 -0.36 1.18 -0.36
CA VAL A 50 1.00 0.80 0.04
C VAL A 50 1.02 -0.64 0.58
N PHE A 51 -0.01 -1.04 1.33
CA PHE A 51 -0.18 -2.38 1.91
C PHE A 51 -0.70 -3.41 0.89
N ASP A 52 -1.79 -3.09 0.21
CA ASP A 52 -2.45 -3.93 -0.79
C ASP A 52 -2.68 -3.08 -2.07
N PRO A 53 -1.72 -3.09 -3.02
CA PRO A 53 -1.83 -2.32 -4.26
C PRO A 53 -2.96 -2.82 -5.17
N THR A 54 -3.46 -4.03 -4.96
CA THR A 54 -4.57 -4.62 -5.73
C THR A 54 -5.94 -4.36 -5.13
N SER A 55 -5.99 -3.71 -3.95
CA SER A 55 -7.24 -3.42 -3.25
C SER A 55 -8.21 -2.61 -4.11
N TYR A 56 -9.41 -3.14 -4.30
CA TYR A 56 -10.52 -2.38 -4.87
C TYR A 56 -11.20 -1.56 -3.78
N LEU A 57 -10.99 -0.24 -3.82
CA LEU A 57 -11.51 0.70 -2.83
C LEU A 57 -12.51 1.66 -3.50
N PRO A 58 -13.83 1.36 -3.46
CA PRO A 58 -14.82 2.11 -4.20
C PRO A 58 -14.86 3.59 -3.77
N ASP A 59 -15.19 4.47 -4.71
CA ASP A 59 -15.39 5.89 -4.42
C ASP A 59 -16.83 6.20 -4.05
N ASP A 60 -17.29 5.57 -2.96
CA ASP A 60 -18.67 5.65 -2.50
C ASP A 60 -18.81 6.22 -1.07
N LYS A 61 -20.06 6.40 -0.64
CA LYS A 61 -20.35 6.87 0.72
C LYS A 61 -19.88 5.89 1.79
N SER A 62 -19.79 4.60 1.47
CA SER A 62 -19.36 3.54 2.38
C SER A 62 -17.89 3.72 2.75
N PHE A 63 -17.02 3.96 1.77
CA PHE A 63 -15.60 4.17 1.99
C PHE A 63 -15.30 5.51 2.71
N ASN A 64 -16.07 6.56 2.42
CA ASN A 64 -16.02 7.82 3.19
C ASN A 64 -16.38 7.62 4.68
N THR A 65 -17.41 6.82 4.94
CA THR A 65 -17.83 6.46 6.31
C THR A 65 -16.76 5.62 7.00
N MET A 66 -16.19 4.65 6.28
CA MET A 66 -15.08 3.82 6.75
C MET A 66 -13.86 4.67 7.12
N THR A 67 -13.47 5.62 6.25
CA THR A 67 -12.37 6.56 6.50
C THR A 67 -12.60 7.35 7.78
N SER A 68 -13.83 7.86 7.96
CA SER A 68 -14.20 8.61 9.15
C SER A 68 -14.14 7.74 10.41
N LYS A 69 -14.57 6.47 10.34
CA LYS A 69 -14.45 5.51 11.45
C LYS A 69 -12.99 5.16 11.75
N TYR A 70 -12.19 4.88 10.71
CA TYR A 70 -10.78 4.53 10.84
C TYR A 70 -9.99 5.65 11.51
N LYS A 71 -10.10 6.89 11.00
CA LYS A 71 -9.45 8.07 11.58
C LYS A 71 -9.82 8.29 13.05
N ASN A 72 -11.09 8.08 13.40
CA ASN A 72 -11.57 8.25 14.77
C ASN A 72 -11.35 7.02 15.67
N CYS A 73 -10.58 6.02 15.21
CA CYS A 73 -10.31 4.79 15.97
C CYS A 73 -11.61 4.12 16.45
N ASN A 74 -12.64 4.11 15.62
CA ASN A 74 -13.89 3.40 15.87
C ASN A 74 -13.85 2.01 15.23
N LYS A 75 -14.74 1.12 15.68
CA LYS A 75 -14.95 -0.18 15.04
C LYS A 75 -15.30 0.03 13.57
N ILE A 76 -14.52 -0.60 12.70
CA ILE A 76 -14.74 -0.63 11.26
C ILE A 76 -15.60 -1.86 11.02
N GLY A 77 -16.66 -1.71 10.22
CA GLY A 77 -17.50 -2.86 9.90
C GLY A 77 -16.74 -3.87 9.03
N ASP A 78 -17.18 -5.12 9.09
CA ASP A 78 -16.45 -6.31 8.65
C ASP A 78 -16.21 -6.42 7.12
N ALA A 79 -16.75 -5.51 6.29
CA ALA A 79 -16.89 -5.77 4.84
C ALA A 79 -15.79 -5.18 3.92
N ASN A 80 -15.13 -4.07 4.28
CA ASN A 80 -14.38 -3.26 3.29
C ASN A 80 -12.89 -3.03 3.63
N PHE A 81 -12.43 -3.48 4.78
CA PHE A 81 -11.08 -3.22 5.26
C PHE A 81 -10.43 -4.54 5.65
N ARG A 82 -9.79 -5.20 4.67
CA ARG A 82 -9.19 -6.54 4.78
C ARG A 82 -7.91 -6.56 5.63
N TYR A 83 -7.95 -6.01 6.83
CA TYR A 83 -6.86 -6.04 7.81
C TYR A 83 -6.88 -7.33 8.63
N ASP A 84 -7.85 -8.19 8.36
CA ASP A 84 -8.07 -9.49 8.95
C ASP A 84 -7.82 -10.64 7.96
N ASP A 85 -7.62 -10.33 6.67
CA ASP A 85 -7.21 -11.34 5.69
C ASP A 85 -5.74 -11.70 5.89
N SER A 86 -5.52 -12.80 6.61
CA SER A 86 -4.18 -13.32 6.91
C SER A 86 -3.32 -13.54 5.67
N THR A 87 -3.93 -13.80 4.51
CA THR A 87 -3.21 -14.01 3.25
C THR A 87 -2.62 -12.70 2.75
N VAL A 88 -3.41 -11.63 2.75
CA VAL A 88 -2.97 -10.29 2.34
C VAL A 88 -1.94 -9.73 3.31
N ILE A 89 -2.16 -9.92 4.62
CA ILE A 89 -1.19 -9.54 5.67
C ILE A 89 0.14 -10.26 5.47
N SER A 90 0.10 -11.58 5.24
CA SER A 90 1.30 -12.39 5.04
C SER A 90 2.04 -12.00 3.75
N ALA A 91 1.31 -11.72 2.67
CA ALA A 91 1.89 -11.27 1.41
C ALA A 91 2.64 -9.94 1.58
N PHE A 92 2.04 -8.95 2.26
CA PHE A 92 2.72 -7.68 2.55
C PHE A 92 3.93 -7.86 3.47
N ASN A 93 3.82 -8.74 4.48
CA ASN A 93 4.96 -9.04 5.35
C ASN A 93 6.11 -9.64 4.54
N GLN A 94 5.83 -10.65 3.70
CA GLN A 94 6.82 -11.26 2.83
C GLN A 94 7.43 -10.23 1.88
N GLU A 95 6.63 -9.34 1.29
CA GLU A 95 7.13 -8.30 0.40
C GLU A 95 8.09 -7.34 1.13
N VAL A 96 7.78 -6.91 2.35
CA VAL A 96 8.69 -6.06 3.15
C VAL A 96 9.99 -6.81 3.50
N LEU A 97 9.91 -8.11 3.80
CA LEU A 97 11.07 -8.91 4.21
C LEU A 97 11.94 -9.40 3.03
N GLU A 98 11.37 -9.60 1.86
CA GLU A 98 12.04 -10.21 0.71
C GLU A 98 12.27 -9.21 -0.43
N ASN A 99 11.36 -8.26 -0.63
CA ASN A 99 11.38 -7.28 -1.73
C ASN A 99 11.07 -5.86 -1.24
N TYR A 100 11.84 -5.36 -0.27
CA TYR A 100 11.59 -4.10 0.44
C TYR A 100 11.46 -2.86 -0.44
N ASN A 101 12.16 -2.83 -1.58
CA ASN A 101 12.15 -1.69 -2.49
C ASN A 101 10.75 -1.47 -3.07
N SER A 102 9.99 -2.53 -3.36
CA SER A 102 8.63 -2.41 -3.90
C SER A 102 7.65 -1.64 -2.99
N PRO A 103 7.44 -2.00 -1.70
CA PRO A 103 6.62 -1.21 -0.80
C PRO A 103 7.24 0.15 -0.44
N LEU A 104 8.58 0.28 -0.48
CA LEU A 104 9.25 1.56 -0.27
C LEU A 104 8.99 2.56 -1.39
N VAL A 105 9.01 2.12 -2.66
CA VAL A 105 8.59 2.92 -3.81
C VAL A 105 7.16 3.41 -3.61
N ARG A 106 6.22 2.52 -3.24
CA ARG A 106 4.83 2.90 -2.98
C ARG A 106 4.68 3.90 -1.83
N MET A 107 5.43 3.73 -0.75
CA MET A 107 5.44 4.70 0.37
C MET A 107 6.05 6.04 -0.05
N THR A 108 7.04 6.02 -0.92
CA THR A 108 7.66 7.24 -1.48
C THR A 108 6.66 7.99 -2.36
N GLU A 109 6.01 7.30 -3.30
CA GLU A 109 4.93 7.88 -4.12
C GLU A 109 3.79 8.45 -3.26
N PHE A 110 3.41 7.74 -2.19
CA PHE A 110 2.43 8.22 -1.22
C PHE A 110 2.87 9.54 -0.56
N ALA A 111 4.10 9.58 -0.03
CA ALA A 111 4.65 10.75 0.63
C ALA A 111 4.73 11.94 -0.34
N GLU A 112 5.25 11.73 -1.55
CA GLU A 112 5.37 12.76 -2.58
C GLU A 112 4.02 13.29 -3.05
N THR A 113 3.01 12.43 -3.14
CA THR A 113 1.68 12.81 -3.60
C THR A 113 0.94 13.61 -2.53
N TYR A 114 0.90 13.10 -1.30
CA TYR A 114 -0.03 13.56 -0.26
C TYR A 114 0.59 14.44 0.83
N LEU A 115 1.86 14.23 1.19
CA LEU A 115 2.48 14.91 2.31
C LEU A 115 3.18 16.21 1.90
N ASN A 116 3.25 17.18 2.82
CA ASN A 116 4.00 18.41 2.65
C ASN A 116 5.51 18.16 2.83
N ILE A 117 6.10 17.50 1.85
CA ILE A 117 7.52 17.17 1.79
C ILE A 117 8.41 18.35 1.37
N GLU A 118 7.81 19.44 0.87
CA GLU A 118 8.49 20.68 0.50
C GLU A 118 8.84 21.54 1.72
N THR A 119 8.20 21.29 2.88
CA THR A 119 8.44 22.01 4.13
C THR A 119 9.14 21.11 5.15
N PRO A 120 10.47 21.25 5.37
CA PRO A 120 11.23 20.42 6.32
C PRO A 120 10.64 20.32 7.71
N ALA A 121 10.19 21.45 8.26
CA ALA A 121 9.56 21.48 9.58
C ALA A 121 8.30 20.60 9.67
N LYS A 122 7.57 20.37 8.57
CA LYS A 122 6.33 19.58 8.55
C LYS A 122 6.59 18.08 8.59
N TYR A 123 7.45 17.57 7.72
CA TYR A 123 7.77 16.14 7.78
C TYR A 123 8.63 15.80 9.00
N ALA A 124 9.50 16.71 9.46
CA ALA A 124 10.23 16.52 10.71
C ALA A 124 9.28 16.50 11.93
N TRP A 125 8.24 17.32 11.94
CA TRP A 125 7.20 17.26 12.97
C TRP A 125 6.46 15.91 12.94
N LEU A 126 6.10 15.39 11.76
CA LEU A 126 5.42 14.11 11.62
C LEU A 126 6.24 12.96 12.24
N VAL A 127 7.54 12.89 11.92
CA VAL A 127 8.44 11.88 12.48
C VAL A 127 8.52 12.02 14.00
N ARG A 128 8.74 13.23 14.52
CA ARG A 128 8.80 13.49 15.97
C ARG A 128 7.50 13.12 16.68
N ALA A 129 6.34 13.43 16.08
CA ALA A 129 5.05 13.10 16.67
C ALA A 129 4.80 11.59 16.74
N ILE A 130 5.23 10.83 15.73
CA ILE A 130 5.14 9.37 15.74
C ILE A 130 6.12 8.77 16.76
N LEU A 131 7.34 9.29 16.86
CA LEU A 131 8.31 8.83 17.85
C LEU A 131 7.87 9.12 19.29
N GLU A 132 7.30 10.30 19.55
CA GLU A 132 6.72 10.64 20.86
C GLU A 132 5.61 9.66 21.20
N LEU A 133 4.68 9.41 20.27
CA LEU A 133 3.63 8.40 20.44
C LEU A 133 4.20 7.01 20.73
N LEU A 134 5.23 6.59 20.01
CA LEU A 134 5.91 5.31 20.23
C LEU A 134 6.54 5.24 21.62
N SER A 135 7.18 6.33 22.07
CA SER A 135 7.81 6.42 23.39
C SER A 135 6.78 6.33 24.52
N GLU A 136 5.62 6.95 24.35
CA GLU A 136 4.55 6.94 25.34
C GLU A 136 3.71 5.66 25.31
N ASP A 137 3.66 4.95 24.18
CA ASP A 137 2.93 3.69 24.06
C ASP A 137 3.68 2.54 24.72
N THR A 138 3.47 2.38 26.03
CA THR A 138 4.08 1.32 26.84
C THR A 138 3.55 -0.09 26.53
N THR A 139 2.59 -0.26 25.61
CA THR A 139 2.18 -1.61 25.16
C THR A 139 2.97 -2.13 23.97
N ILE A 140 3.83 -1.29 23.39
CA ILE A 140 4.85 -1.73 22.44
C ILE A 140 6.13 -1.90 23.25
N THR A 141 6.65 -3.12 23.28
CA THR A 141 7.87 -3.43 24.01
C THR A 141 9.08 -2.79 23.33
N ASP A 142 10.13 -2.53 24.12
CA ASP A 142 11.35 -1.87 23.65
C ASP A 142 12.10 -2.65 22.56
N ASP A 143 11.90 -3.97 22.51
CA ASP A 143 12.46 -4.92 21.55
C ASP A 143 11.60 -5.14 20.30
N ALA A 144 10.42 -4.52 20.21
CA ALA A 144 9.57 -4.60 19.03
C ALA A 144 10.29 -4.07 17.78
N PHE A 145 10.25 -4.82 16.68
CA PHE A 145 10.97 -4.50 15.44
C PHE A 145 10.17 -3.60 14.50
N PHE A 146 10.90 -2.70 13.84
CA PHE A 146 10.45 -1.83 12.77
C PHE A 146 11.45 -1.92 11.60
N TYR A 147 10.95 -2.16 10.38
CA TYR A 147 11.78 -2.27 9.18
C TYR A 147 11.91 -0.92 8.48
N ILE A 148 12.91 -0.13 8.90
CA ILE A 148 13.01 1.31 8.60
C ILE A 148 14.33 1.76 7.95
N GLY A 149 15.26 0.86 7.69
CA GLY A 149 16.57 1.26 7.14
C GLY A 149 16.85 0.63 5.79
N ASP A 150 17.96 1.08 5.19
CA ASP A 150 18.46 0.59 3.91
C ASP A 150 18.57 -0.95 3.93
N ASN A 151 18.16 -1.58 2.84
CA ASN A 151 18.21 -3.04 2.66
C ASN A 151 17.48 -3.87 3.74
N ARG A 152 16.37 -3.39 4.32
CA ARG A 152 15.54 -4.11 5.31
C ARG A 152 16.09 -4.13 6.73
N SER A 153 17.02 -3.26 7.09
CA SER A 153 17.54 -3.28 8.44
C SER A 153 16.42 -3.03 9.46
N ALA A 154 16.27 -3.98 10.39
CA ALA A 154 15.30 -3.91 11.47
C ALA A 154 15.90 -3.08 12.61
N SER A 155 15.12 -2.12 13.11
CA SER A 155 15.41 -1.38 14.32
C SER A 155 14.41 -1.72 15.40
N THR A 156 14.89 -1.95 16.62
CA THR A 156 14.01 -2.07 17.79
C THR A 156 13.38 -0.72 18.13
N LYS A 157 12.22 -0.71 18.80
CA LYS A 157 11.61 0.52 19.33
C LYS A 157 12.62 1.36 20.13
N LYS A 158 13.42 0.72 20.98
CA LYS A 158 14.44 1.39 21.80
C LYS A 158 15.52 2.09 20.95
N GLN A 159 16.01 1.43 19.91
CA GLN A 159 16.95 2.03 18.96
C GLN A 159 16.30 3.18 18.19
N LEU A 160 15.07 2.99 17.73
CA LEU A 160 14.32 3.99 16.96
C LEU A 160 14.05 5.26 17.76
N ILE A 161 13.75 5.15 19.06
CA ILE A 161 13.53 6.30 19.94
C ILE A 161 14.82 7.06 20.25
N SER A 162 15.99 6.41 20.14
CA SER A 162 17.30 6.97 20.50
C SER A 162 18.15 7.41 19.31
N THR A 163 17.82 7.01 18.08
CA THR A 163 18.57 7.43 16.87
C THR A 163 18.55 8.94 16.67
N SER A 164 19.62 9.49 16.11
CA SER A 164 19.76 10.91 15.76
C SER A 164 19.30 11.25 14.35
N ASP A 165 19.19 10.23 13.49
CA ASP A 165 18.92 10.38 12.07
C ASP A 165 17.79 9.43 11.66
N ILE A 166 16.81 9.97 10.91
CA ILE A 166 15.70 9.21 10.34
C ILE A 166 15.41 9.68 8.92
N SER A 167 15.33 8.74 7.99
CA SER A 167 14.78 8.98 6.65
C SER A 167 13.26 8.81 6.68
N LEU A 168 12.51 9.78 6.14
CA LEU A 168 11.05 9.85 6.23
C LEU A 168 10.36 8.63 5.63
N GLU A 169 10.66 8.26 4.39
CA GLU A 169 9.92 7.24 3.64
C GLU A 169 10.10 5.83 4.23
N PRO A 170 11.34 5.36 4.53
CA PRO A 170 11.54 4.10 5.25
C PRO A 170 10.90 4.08 6.63
N PHE A 171 10.92 5.20 7.35
CA PHE A 171 10.30 5.32 8.66
C PHE A 171 8.78 5.15 8.61
N LEU A 172 8.11 5.84 7.69
CA LEU A 172 6.67 5.70 7.51
C LEU A 172 6.29 4.28 7.10
N LEU A 173 7.07 3.65 6.22
CA LEU A 173 6.85 2.26 5.81
C LEU A 173 7.00 1.30 7.00
N GLY A 174 8.06 1.40 7.79
CA GLY A 174 8.29 0.49 8.92
C GLY A 174 7.25 0.65 10.02
N VAL A 175 6.82 1.89 10.31
CA VAL A 175 5.71 2.14 11.26
C VAL A 175 4.40 1.56 10.71
N TRP A 176 4.16 1.72 9.41
CA TRP A 176 2.97 1.18 8.78
C TRP A 176 2.95 -0.35 8.82
N HIS A 177 4.04 -0.99 8.44
CA HIS A 177 4.22 -2.44 8.57
C HIS A 177 3.98 -2.93 9.98
N PHE A 178 4.57 -2.29 10.99
CA PHE A 178 4.32 -2.63 12.39
C PHE A 178 2.83 -2.58 12.75
N ILE A 179 2.11 -1.54 12.30
CA ILE A 179 0.66 -1.40 12.55
C ILE A 179 -0.12 -2.54 11.91
N ILE A 180 0.14 -2.88 10.64
CA ILE A 180 -0.55 -3.98 9.95
C ILE A 180 -0.31 -5.30 10.70
N MET A 181 0.93 -5.57 11.12
CA MET A 181 1.29 -6.84 11.75
C MET A 181 0.80 -6.97 13.20
N ASN A 182 0.79 -5.87 13.96
CA ASN A 182 0.67 -5.94 15.43
C ASN A 182 -0.53 -5.17 15.99
N ARG A 183 -1.24 -4.38 15.18
CA ARG A 183 -2.35 -3.52 15.62
C ARG A 183 -3.63 -3.74 14.79
N PRO A 184 -4.17 -4.97 14.75
CA PRO A 184 -5.39 -5.28 14.01
C PRO A 184 -6.62 -4.53 14.57
N ASP A 185 -6.66 -4.31 15.89
CA ASP A 185 -7.71 -3.53 16.51
C ASP A 185 -7.39 -2.03 16.53
N ASN A 186 -8.09 -1.30 15.67
CA ASN A 186 -7.97 0.16 15.60
C ASN A 186 -8.56 0.88 16.83
N ILE A 187 -9.44 0.23 17.60
CA ILE A 187 -10.18 0.85 18.73
C ILE A 187 -9.22 1.26 19.86
N VAL A 188 -8.06 0.61 19.97
CA VAL A 188 -7.05 0.92 20.99
C VAL A 188 -6.62 2.40 20.97
N GLY A 189 -6.67 3.06 19.80
CA GLY A 189 -6.32 4.48 19.64
C GLY A 189 -7.43 5.48 19.98
N LYS A 190 -8.66 5.03 20.27
CA LYS A 190 -9.84 5.90 20.45
C LYS A 190 -9.64 6.99 21.48
N SER A 191 -9.06 6.61 22.60
CA SER A 191 -8.82 7.51 23.71
C SER A 191 -7.64 8.47 23.44
N THR A 192 -6.69 8.07 22.60
CA THR A 192 -5.59 8.92 22.10
C THR A 192 -6.12 9.99 21.15
N VAL A 193 -6.90 9.59 20.13
CA VAL A 193 -7.54 10.53 19.19
C VAL A 193 -8.50 11.48 19.92
N ALA A 194 -9.21 11.00 20.94
CA ALA A 194 -10.07 11.84 21.75
C ALA A 194 -9.32 12.97 22.45
N ARG A 195 -8.11 12.72 22.97
CA ARG A 195 -7.25 13.71 23.63
C ARG A 195 -6.59 14.69 22.65
N TRP A 196 -6.29 14.24 21.44
CA TRP A 196 -5.65 15.08 20.43
C TRP A 196 -6.55 16.14 19.82
N HIS A 197 -7.86 16.07 20.07
CA HIS A 197 -8.82 16.96 19.44
C HIS A 197 -9.67 17.70 20.47
N ALA A 198 -10.05 18.93 20.14
CA ALA A 198 -11.02 19.70 20.91
C ALA A 198 -12.34 18.93 21.09
N ALA A 199 -13.08 19.28 22.15
CA ALA A 199 -14.45 18.82 22.31
C ALA A 199 -15.29 19.33 21.13
N PRO A 200 -16.17 18.51 20.55
CA PRO A 200 -17.00 18.94 19.42
C PRO A 200 -17.95 20.06 19.86
N SER A 201 -18.01 21.13 19.08
CA SER A 201 -18.97 22.22 19.29
C SER A 201 -20.41 21.80 18.96
N ASN A 202 -20.59 20.81 18.09
CA ASN A 202 -21.84 20.09 17.85
C ASN A 202 -21.56 18.65 17.37
N PRO A 203 -22.53 17.71 17.40
CA PRO A 203 -22.30 16.29 17.11
C PRO A 203 -21.70 15.98 15.72
N ASN A 204 -21.85 16.88 14.75
CA ASN A 204 -21.42 16.68 13.36
C ASN A 204 -20.22 17.57 12.97
N ALA A 205 -19.71 18.39 13.88
CA ALA A 205 -18.60 19.29 13.61
C ALA A 205 -17.30 18.51 13.46
N GLN A 206 -16.48 18.92 12.48
CA GLN A 206 -15.09 18.50 12.43
C GLN A 206 -14.39 18.99 13.70
N ARG A 207 -13.70 18.08 14.39
CA ARG A 207 -12.94 18.42 15.60
C ARG A 207 -11.58 18.97 15.19
N ASP A 208 -11.19 20.08 15.80
CA ASP A 208 -9.86 20.66 15.60
C ASP A 208 -8.80 19.83 16.29
N PHE A 209 -7.67 19.64 15.62
CA PHE A 209 -6.49 18.98 16.21
C PHE A 209 -5.77 19.99 17.11
N THR A 210 -5.75 19.71 18.42
CA THR A 210 -5.22 20.59 19.47
C THR A 210 -4.06 19.97 20.24
N SER A 211 -3.57 18.80 19.80
CA SER A 211 -2.43 18.15 20.44
C SER A 211 -1.14 18.92 20.20
N GLU A 212 -0.27 18.95 21.22
CA GLU A 212 1.09 19.47 21.10
C GLU A 212 2.12 18.39 20.74
N ILE A 213 1.67 17.16 20.47
CA ILE A 213 2.54 16.03 20.11
C ILE A 213 3.50 16.41 18.96
N GLY A 214 4.77 16.02 19.11
CA GLY A 214 5.88 16.26 18.20
C GLY A 214 6.48 17.66 18.25
N LYS A 215 5.88 18.63 18.97
CA LYS A 215 6.37 20.03 18.95
C LYS A 215 7.62 20.24 19.80
N GLY A 216 7.70 19.59 20.96
CA GLY A 216 8.84 19.68 21.89
C GLY A 216 9.72 18.43 21.94
N TYR A 217 9.34 17.37 21.23
CA TYR A 217 10.02 16.08 21.32
C TYR A 217 11.19 16.01 20.33
N ARG A 218 12.40 15.71 20.81
CA ARG A 218 13.61 15.49 19.99
C ARG A 218 13.81 16.56 18.90
N CYS A 219 13.84 17.84 19.29
CA CYS A 219 14.04 18.96 18.35
C CYS A 219 15.40 18.96 17.64
N ASP A 220 16.34 18.17 18.16
CA ASP A 220 17.67 17.89 17.63
C ASP A 220 17.70 16.78 16.57
N LEU A 221 16.60 16.03 16.39
CA LEU A 221 16.53 14.92 15.43
C LEU A 221 16.71 15.43 13.99
N ASN A 222 17.66 14.85 13.28
CA ASN A 222 17.82 15.05 11.86
C ASN A 222 16.83 14.17 11.11
N VAL A 223 15.99 14.78 10.27
CA VAL A 223 15.02 14.08 9.43
C VAL A 223 15.34 14.37 7.98
N SER A 224 15.68 13.34 7.24
CA SER A 224 15.98 13.41 5.81
C SER A 224 14.87 12.76 4.97
N ARG A 225 15.04 12.85 3.66
CA ARG A 225 14.21 12.20 2.64
C ARG A 225 15.12 11.32 1.80
N LEU A 226 14.57 10.30 1.17
CA LEU A 226 15.27 9.61 0.09
C LEU A 226 15.56 10.57 -1.06
N THR A 227 16.82 10.60 -1.50
CA THR A 227 17.27 11.39 -2.66
C THR A 227 17.08 10.65 -3.98
N GLU A 228 17.09 9.32 -3.92
CA GLU A 228 16.87 8.42 -5.05
C GLU A 228 15.85 7.38 -4.62
N ILE A 229 14.84 7.17 -5.45
CA ILE A 229 13.93 6.04 -5.29
C ILE A 229 14.74 4.80 -5.70
N PRO A 230 14.79 3.73 -4.89
CA PRO A 230 15.50 2.52 -5.30
C PRO A 230 14.93 2.06 -6.64
N ASP A 231 15.80 1.95 -7.65
CA ASP A 231 15.39 1.36 -8.93
C ASP A 231 14.84 -0.04 -8.63
N LEU A 232 13.63 -0.30 -9.13
CA LEU A 232 13.15 -1.67 -9.22
C LEU A 232 13.99 -2.32 -10.32
N GLU A 233 15.20 -2.77 -9.99
CA GLU A 233 15.97 -3.59 -10.92
C GLU A 233 15.08 -4.79 -11.30
N ASP A 234 14.73 -4.86 -12.58
CA ASP A 234 14.09 -6.02 -13.22
C ASP A 234 15.05 -7.21 -13.11
N ASN A 235 15.15 -7.83 -11.93
CA ASN A 235 15.74 -9.15 -11.74
C ASN A 235 14.77 -10.23 -12.27
N ILE A 236 14.24 -10.01 -13.46
CA ILE A 236 13.75 -11.09 -14.31
C ILE A 236 15.02 -11.60 -15.00
N GLU A 237 15.72 -12.55 -14.39
CA GLU A 237 16.47 -13.52 -15.17
C GLU A 237 15.46 -14.12 -16.14
N GLN A 238 15.42 -13.61 -17.37
CA GLN A 238 14.70 -14.28 -18.44
C GLN A 238 15.33 -15.67 -18.53
N PRO A 239 14.59 -16.77 -18.30
CA PRO A 239 15.13 -18.07 -18.63
C PRO A 239 15.48 -18.03 -20.12
N GLU A 240 16.73 -18.33 -20.43
CA GLU A 240 17.18 -18.49 -21.80
C GLU A 240 16.36 -19.62 -22.41
N VAL A 241 15.28 -19.27 -23.12
CA VAL A 241 14.45 -20.25 -23.82
C VAL A 241 15.27 -20.68 -25.03
N GLU A 242 15.93 -21.82 -24.90
CA GLU A 242 16.58 -22.51 -26.01
C GLU A 242 15.51 -22.79 -27.07
N ILE A 243 15.56 -22.06 -28.18
CA ILE A 243 14.67 -22.27 -29.32
C ILE A 243 15.09 -23.58 -29.97
N ILE A 244 14.43 -24.67 -29.60
CA ILE A 244 14.57 -25.94 -30.30
C ILE A 244 13.91 -25.77 -31.67
N GLU A 245 14.72 -25.70 -32.73
CA GLU A 245 14.23 -25.76 -34.10
C GLU A 245 13.48 -27.10 -34.30
N PRO A 246 12.26 -27.08 -34.87
CA PRO A 246 11.53 -28.31 -35.12
C PRO A 246 12.25 -29.15 -36.18
N GLU A 247 12.73 -30.32 -35.78
CA GLU A 247 13.29 -31.34 -36.65
C GLU A 247 12.23 -31.80 -37.67
N ILE A 248 12.49 -31.55 -38.95
CA ILE A 248 11.62 -31.97 -40.06
C ILE A 248 11.74 -33.50 -40.19
N ILE A 249 10.81 -34.24 -39.56
CA ILE A 249 10.70 -35.69 -39.75
C ILE A 249 10.20 -35.95 -41.17
N ASN A 250 11.14 -36.32 -42.04
CA ASN A 250 10.87 -36.75 -43.41
C ASN A 250 10.22 -38.14 -43.36
N ARG A 251 8.89 -38.20 -43.35
CA ARG A 251 8.13 -39.45 -43.26
C ARG A 251 8.22 -40.19 -44.60
N LYS A 252 9.15 -41.15 -44.69
CA LYS A 252 9.19 -42.11 -45.81
C LYS A 252 7.89 -42.93 -45.82
N HIS A 253 7.23 -42.90 -46.97
CA HIS A 253 6.14 -43.81 -47.32
C HIS A 253 6.70 -45.23 -47.49
N GLU A 254 6.24 -46.17 -46.67
CA GLU A 254 6.18 -47.58 -47.05
C GLU A 254 4.82 -48.17 -46.69
N SER A 255 4.24 -48.80 -47.69
CA SER A 255 2.93 -49.41 -47.72
C SER A 255 3.00 -50.86 -47.21
N LYS A 256 2.00 -51.31 -46.44
CA LYS A 256 1.11 -52.45 -46.77
C LYS A 256 0.24 -52.93 -45.60
N ASP A 257 -1.03 -53.13 -45.95
CA ASP A 257 -2.01 -54.16 -45.54
C ASP A 257 -2.51 -54.30 -44.08
N GLY A 258 -3.84 -54.16 -43.91
CA GLY A 258 -4.62 -54.97 -42.95
C GLY A 258 -5.72 -54.29 -42.11
N ALA A 259 -6.97 -54.29 -42.61
CA ALA A 259 -8.26 -54.45 -41.89
C ALA A 259 -8.69 -53.55 -40.68
N ASN A 260 -9.58 -52.57 -40.95
CA ASN A 260 -10.90 -52.19 -40.35
C ASN A 260 -11.24 -52.37 -38.82
N PRO A 261 -12.24 -51.63 -38.28
CA PRO A 261 -12.25 -50.22 -37.87
C PRO A 261 -12.67 -50.02 -36.39
N SER A 262 -12.41 -48.86 -35.78
CA SER A 262 -13.24 -48.35 -34.66
C SER A 262 -13.06 -46.85 -34.42
N ASN A 263 -14.22 -46.21 -34.28
CA ASN A 263 -14.44 -44.80 -33.97
C ASN A 263 -13.67 -44.32 -32.75
N ASN A 264 -13.14 -43.09 -32.81
CA ASN A 264 -13.48 -42.03 -31.84
C ASN A 264 -13.04 -40.67 -32.37
N GLN A 265 -14.03 -39.79 -32.50
CA GLN A 265 -13.89 -38.39 -32.87
C GLN A 265 -13.16 -37.63 -31.76
N SER A 266 -12.11 -36.88 -32.11
CA SER A 266 -11.57 -35.79 -31.27
C SER A 266 -11.70 -34.50 -32.08
N GLN A 267 -12.54 -33.61 -31.58
CA GLN A 267 -12.84 -32.32 -32.20
C GLN A 267 -11.61 -31.41 -32.13
N ASN A 268 -11.04 -31.08 -33.29
CA ASN A 268 -10.08 -29.98 -33.44
C ASN A 268 -10.86 -28.65 -33.45
N GLN A 269 -10.78 -27.89 -32.36
CA GLN A 269 -11.13 -26.47 -32.35
C GLN A 269 -9.89 -25.67 -32.80
N PRO A 270 -9.97 -24.77 -33.80
CA PRO A 270 -8.83 -23.94 -34.18
C PRO A 270 -8.54 -22.88 -33.10
N VAL A 271 -7.30 -22.86 -32.62
CA VAL A 271 -6.77 -21.80 -31.76
C VAL A 271 -6.44 -20.60 -32.66
N ASN A 272 -7.22 -19.53 -32.56
CA ASN A 272 -6.92 -18.27 -33.23
C ASN A 272 -6.07 -17.38 -32.31
N ILE A 273 -4.78 -17.25 -32.62
CA ILE A 273 -3.86 -16.34 -31.94
C ILE A 273 -3.81 -15.04 -32.75
N PHE A 274 -4.21 -13.92 -32.14
CA PHE A 274 -4.03 -12.57 -32.69
C PHE A 274 -3.18 -11.75 -31.73
N ASN A 275 -1.94 -11.47 -32.11
CA ASN A 275 -1.09 -10.49 -31.42
C ASN A 275 -1.13 -9.18 -32.23
N GLN A 276 -1.53 -8.07 -31.58
CA GLN A 276 -1.39 -6.74 -32.18
C GLN A 276 -0.97 -5.73 -31.11
N PHE A 277 0.16 -5.07 -31.35
CA PHE A 277 0.66 -3.93 -30.59
C PHE A 277 0.56 -2.67 -31.47
N GLY A 278 -0.05 -1.60 -30.97
CA GLY A 278 -0.07 -0.31 -31.67
C GLY A 278 -1.20 0.63 -31.22
N ASN A 279 -0.86 1.90 -31.01
CA ASN A 279 -1.71 2.91 -30.40
C ASN A 279 -2.76 3.43 -31.40
N GLY A 280 -4.04 3.15 -31.14
CA GLY A 280 -5.22 3.73 -31.80
C GLY A 280 -5.57 3.12 -33.16
N ASN A 281 -6.54 2.20 -33.20
CA ASN A 281 -7.47 2.01 -34.32
C ASN A 281 -8.61 1.03 -33.95
N THR A 282 -9.85 1.53 -33.95
CA THR A 282 -11.11 0.79 -33.74
C THR A 282 -11.28 -0.33 -34.77
N GLN A 283 -11.74 -1.52 -34.34
CA GLN A 283 -12.26 -2.55 -35.25
C GLN A 283 -13.64 -3.03 -34.82
N ILE A 284 -14.60 -2.97 -35.75
CA ILE A 284 -15.94 -3.55 -35.66
C ILE A 284 -15.89 -4.93 -36.34
N GLY A 285 -16.01 -6.00 -35.57
CA GLY A 285 -16.11 -7.37 -36.09
C GLY A 285 -17.56 -7.82 -36.18
N SER A 286 -18.05 -8.04 -37.40
CA SER A 286 -19.33 -8.71 -37.68
C SER A 286 -19.12 -10.23 -37.70
N VAL A 287 -19.92 -11.00 -36.94
CA VAL A 287 -19.90 -12.46 -36.93
C VAL A 287 -20.99 -12.98 -37.89
N GLY A 288 -20.58 -13.57 -39.01
CA GLY A 288 -21.45 -14.31 -39.92
C GLY A 288 -21.11 -15.79 -39.90
N THR A 289 -22.07 -16.63 -39.51
CA THR A 289 -21.96 -18.10 -39.53
C THR A 289 -22.28 -18.64 -40.92
N PHE A 290 -21.33 -19.29 -41.59
CA PHE A 290 -21.59 -20.06 -42.80
C PHE A 290 -21.72 -21.55 -42.44
N ILE A 291 -22.91 -22.11 -42.69
CA ILE A 291 -23.18 -23.55 -42.66
C ILE A 291 -23.17 -24.01 -44.12
N ASN A 292 -22.25 -24.92 -44.49
CA ASN A 292 -22.34 -25.62 -45.77
C ASN A 292 -22.82 -27.06 -45.54
N LYS A 293 -23.85 -27.41 -46.34
CA LYS A 293 -24.38 -28.75 -46.58
C LYS A 293 -23.35 -29.65 -47.25
#